data_AF-A0A927TRQ9-F1
#
_entry.id   AF-A0A927TRQ9-F1
#
_cell.length_a   1.000
_cell.length_b   1.000
_cell.length_c   1.000
_cell.angle_alpha   90.00
_cell.angle_beta   90.00
_cell.angle_gamma   90.00
#
_symmetry.space_group_name_H-M   'P 1'
#
loop_
_entity.id
_entity.type
_entity.pdbx_description
1 polymer ?
#
loop_
_entity_poly.entity_id
_entity_poly.type
_entity_poly.pdbx_seq_one_letter_code
_entity_poly.pdbx_strand_id
1 'polypeptide(L)'
;MDCREKILSENYVDIIEESILFENLQKNLKDFCVQRISDNISNIYVNKNEVRDAFPNTEMYSVLPKCYASLGGDATGITSEKFNLLPLSESGVFDLQNPPLNLTGRGIILAIIDSGIDYTDSLFRNADGTTRIRAIWDQSNQDGFSPPGFFYGSFFTSSDLNTALKAEKPLSYVNHFDKTGHGTMMAAISGGRSFSDSFMYTSPAPDAEYIVVKLKEAKDQIKELYKIPTEVSCYEETDVLAALSFVRSFLETAGVPVVICLGVGSSMGNRAGKSALENYISELANSRNLAIVCGAGNQGNDRRHYEGVFQVGDVERKTVEFSVPPGVNGFFMEFWATEPAVFSLYLRSPSGEMTPLLDSKTQAPVTYSFLYGEGSVTANYVLAENYTGWQAVYFRFDRPQEGIWSLLVTNDDKDVISKFHVWLPMEEFLKENVFFIQSTPFVTMNAPASARGIITVSGYDSDNGGFYLQSSRGYTSEDGKKPDFAAPAVDISTPFGARSGTETAAALTAGCVCQLMEWAVTNGNDRNVDGNKIRNYLLRGAARDPGLQYPNREWGYGTLDMEKTMERLAGI
;
A
#
# COMPACT_ATOMS: atom_id res chain seq x y z
N MET A 1 8.43 4.94 31.39
CA MET A 1 8.14 5.55 30.08
C MET A 1 6.65 5.52 29.85
N ASP A 2 6.08 6.61 29.36
CA ASP A 2 4.68 6.61 28.92
C ASP A 2 4.54 5.88 27.57
N CYS A 3 3.30 5.69 27.10
CA CYS A 3 3.07 5.01 25.82
C CYS A 3 3.70 5.73 24.63
N ARG A 4 3.75 7.08 24.64
CA ARG A 4 4.35 7.86 23.55
C ARG A 4 5.83 7.54 23.41
N GLU A 5 6.57 7.57 24.51
CA GLU A 5 8.00 7.26 24.56
C GLU A 5 8.28 5.82 24.10
N LYS A 6 7.42 4.86 24.47
CA LYS A 6 7.57 3.45 24.05
C LYS A 6 7.36 3.26 22.55
N ILE A 7 6.32 3.89 22.00
CA ILE A 7 5.98 3.80 20.57
C ILE A 7 7.09 4.39 19.72
N LEU A 8 7.70 5.50 20.14
CA LEU A 8 8.73 6.18 19.35
C LEU A 8 10.15 5.60 19.56
N SER A 9 10.35 4.76 20.58
CA SER A 9 11.69 4.32 20.95
C SER A 9 12.17 3.12 20.13
N GLU A 10 13.43 3.19 19.72
CA GLU A 10 14.19 2.07 19.16
C GLU A 10 14.48 0.95 20.17
N ASN A 11 14.14 1.10 21.45
CA ASN A 11 14.28 0.03 22.44
C ASN A 11 13.06 -0.89 22.53
N TYR A 12 12.01 -0.60 21.77
CA TYR A 12 10.76 -1.35 21.76
C TYR A 12 10.53 -1.96 20.38
N VAL A 13 10.15 -3.24 20.36
CA VAL A 13 9.71 -3.98 19.17
C VAL A 13 8.21 -3.85 19.05
N ASP A 14 7.77 -3.71 17.81
CA ASP A 14 6.38 -3.45 17.46
C ASP A 14 5.80 -4.76 16.91
N ILE A 15 4.65 -5.14 17.42
CA ILE A 15 3.99 -6.42 17.12
C ILE A 15 2.52 -6.12 16.81
N ILE A 16 1.99 -6.72 15.75
CA ILE A 16 0.57 -6.67 15.40
C ILE A 16 -0.09 -7.95 15.92
N GLU A 17 -1.09 -7.81 16.77
CA GLU A 17 -1.74 -8.94 17.42
C GLU A 17 -3.24 -9.02 17.13
N GLU A 18 -3.70 -10.24 16.83
CA GLU A 18 -5.10 -10.62 16.66
C GLU A 18 -5.57 -11.57 17.77
N SER A 19 -6.17 -10.98 18.81
CA SER A 19 -6.93 -11.52 19.97
C SER A 19 -6.48 -12.75 20.78
N ILE A 20 -5.60 -13.65 20.33
CA ILE A 20 -5.35 -14.96 21.00
C ILE A 20 -3.93 -15.09 21.55
N LEU A 21 -2.92 -14.47 20.94
CA LEU A 21 -1.54 -14.62 21.39
C LEU A 21 -1.23 -13.74 22.62
N PHE A 22 -1.85 -12.57 22.75
CA PHE A 22 -1.47 -11.61 23.77
C PHE A 22 -1.96 -11.95 25.17
N GLU A 23 -3.10 -12.64 25.36
CA GLU A 23 -3.50 -13.07 26.71
C GLU A 23 -2.44 -13.97 27.39
N ASN A 24 -1.62 -14.67 26.60
CA ASN A 24 -0.51 -15.48 27.09
C ASN A 24 0.80 -14.68 27.22
N LEU A 25 1.08 -13.75 26.29
CA LEU A 25 2.24 -12.85 26.38
C LEU A 25 2.11 -11.84 27.53
N GLN A 26 0.95 -11.19 27.66
CA GLN A 26 0.66 -10.16 28.66
C GLN A 26 0.86 -10.63 30.09
N LYS A 27 0.63 -11.92 30.38
CA LYS A 27 0.85 -12.49 31.72
C LYS A 27 2.30 -12.38 32.19
N ASN A 28 3.26 -12.28 31.27
CA ASN A 28 4.69 -12.28 31.56
C ASN A 28 5.41 -10.99 31.18
N LEU A 29 4.79 -10.11 30.39
CA LEU A 29 5.37 -8.82 30.00
C LEU A 29 5.18 -7.78 31.09
N LYS A 30 6.24 -7.01 31.39
CA LYS A 30 6.22 -5.96 32.41
C LYS A 30 6.35 -4.57 31.81
N ASP A 31 7.04 -4.43 30.69
CA ASP A 31 7.31 -3.17 30.04
C ASP A 31 6.81 -3.11 28.60
N PHE A 32 5.52 -2.79 28.45
CA PHE A 32 4.86 -2.70 27.15
C PHE A 32 3.87 -1.52 27.07
N CYS A 33 3.40 -1.21 25.86
CA CYS A 33 2.23 -0.37 25.59
C CYS A 33 1.33 -1.10 24.58
N VAL A 34 0.01 -0.89 24.69
CA VAL A 34 -0.98 -1.43 23.74
C VAL A 34 -1.77 -0.29 23.15
N GLN A 35 -1.79 -0.19 21.82
CA GLN A 35 -2.67 0.70 21.08
C GLN A 35 -3.70 -0.14 20.34
N ARG A 36 -4.96 -0.03 20.76
CA ARG A 36 -6.07 -0.75 20.14
C ARG A 36 -6.42 -0.11 18.81
N ILE A 37 -6.47 -0.91 17.75
CA ILE A 37 -6.78 -0.48 16.38
C ILE A 37 -8.25 -0.77 16.05
N SER A 38 -8.73 -1.96 16.43
CA SER A 38 -10.11 -2.40 16.27
C SER A 38 -10.52 -3.31 17.43
N ASP A 39 -11.65 -4.00 17.29
CA ASP A 39 -12.04 -5.02 18.27
C ASP A 39 -11.11 -6.24 18.26
N ASN A 40 -10.50 -6.54 17.12
CA ASN A 40 -9.70 -7.74 16.92
C ASN A 40 -8.21 -7.46 16.74
N ILE A 41 -7.80 -6.21 16.43
CA ILE A 41 -6.40 -5.87 16.14
C ILE A 41 -5.87 -4.87 17.16
N SER A 42 -4.69 -5.15 17.68
CA SER A 42 -3.92 -4.22 18.51
C SER A 42 -2.46 -4.15 18.09
N ASN A 43 -1.88 -2.96 18.14
CA ASN A 43 -0.44 -2.76 18.05
C ASN A 43 0.15 -2.81 19.46
N ILE A 44 1.18 -3.63 19.64
CA ILE A 44 1.81 -3.87 20.92
C ILE A 44 3.28 -3.51 20.81
N TYR A 45 3.73 -2.65 21.73
CA TYR A 45 5.09 -2.13 21.77
C TYR A 45 5.76 -2.70 23.00
N VAL A 46 6.72 -3.60 22.82
CA VAL A 46 7.34 -4.39 23.90
C VAL A 46 8.83 -4.12 23.98
N ASN A 47 9.35 -3.95 25.19
CA ASN A 47 10.79 -3.75 25.40
C ASN A 47 11.59 -4.93 24.80
N LYS A 48 12.58 -4.62 23.95
CA LYS A 48 13.46 -5.61 23.28
C LYS A 48 14.05 -6.63 24.23
N ASN A 49 14.42 -6.22 25.45
CA ASN A 49 15.06 -7.10 26.41
C ASN A 49 14.11 -8.17 26.97
N GLU A 50 12.79 -7.92 26.97
CA GLU A 50 11.78 -8.89 27.43
C GLU A 50 11.51 -9.98 26.39
N VAL A 51 11.77 -9.70 25.11
CA VAL A 51 11.51 -10.62 23.99
C VAL A 51 12.78 -11.13 23.31
N ARG A 52 13.97 -10.72 23.78
CA ARG A 52 15.28 -11.00 23.14
C ARG A 52 15.50 -12.48 22.83
N ASP A 53 15.20 -13.35 23.79
CA ASP A 53 15.46 -14.78 23.64
C ASP A 53 14.36 -15.48 22.82
N ALA A 54 13.24 -14.80 22.57
CA ALA A 54 12.11 -15.26 21.77
C ALA A 54 12.09 -14.65 20.36
N PHE A 55 12.98 -13.72 20.02
CA PHE A 55 12.79 -12.82 18.89
C PHE A 55 14.04 -12.57 18.02
N PRO A 56 13.95 -12.64 16.67
CA PRO A 56 12.83 -13.17 15.89
C PRO A 56 12.91 -14.70 15.85
N ASN A 57 11.82 -15.39 16.20
CA ASN A 57 11.67 -16.82 15.96
C ASN A 57 10.77 -17.08 14.73
N THR A 58 10.63 -18.35 14.37
CA THR A 58 9.95 -18.82 13.18
C THR A 58 8.50 -18.35 13.06
N GLU A 59 7.76 -18.37 14.16
CA GLU A 59 6.32 -18.09 14.21
C GLU A 59 6.01 -16.58 14.22
N MET A 60 7.00 -15.75 14.53
CA MET A 60 6.79 -14.31 14.75
C MET A 60 6.83 -13.44 13.48
N TYR A 61 7.30 -13.94 12.34
CA TYR A 61 7.33 -13.15 11.09
C TYR A 61 5.94 -12.70 10.62
N SER A 62 4.91 -13.48 10.93
CA SER A 62 3.52 -13.15 10.59
C SER A 62 2.99 -11.94 11.36
N VAL A 63 3.41 -11.78 12.62
CA VAL A 63 2.94 -10.72 13.54
C VAL A 63 3.87 -9.50 13.53
N LEU A 64 4.96 -9.54 12.76
CA LEU A 64 5.85 -8.41 12.63
C LEU A 64 5.34 -7.43 11.59
N PRO A 65 5.40 -6.12 11.88
CA PRO A 65 5.00 -5.13 10.92
C PRO A 65 5.91 -5.16 9.72
N LYS A 66 5.30 -5.02 8.55
CA LYS A 66 6.01 -4.81 7.29
C LYS A 66 6.31 -3.33 7.08
N CYS A 67 7.20 -3.06 6.13
CA CYS A 67 7.47 -1.70 5.65
C CYS A 67 6.64 -1.40 4.39
N TYR A 68 6.17 -0.17 4.29
CA TYR A 68 5.43 0.39 3.16
C TYR A 68 6.17 1.62 2.63
N ALA A 69 6.23 1.80 1.32
CA ALA A 69 6.75 3.02 0.69
C ALA A 69 5.60 3.77 0.01
N SER A 70 5.75 5.08 -0.20
CA SER A 70 4.93 5.80 -1.17
C SER A 70 5.15 5.16 -2.55
N LEU A 71 4.07 4.85 -3.25
CA LEU A 71 4.14 4.27 -4.59
C LEU A 71 4.41 5.39 -5.60
N GLY A 72 5.32 5.22 -6.55
CA GLY A 72 5.48 6.21 -7.64
C GLY A 72 6.91 6.59 -7.93
N GLY A 73 7.14 7.07 -9.15
CA GLY A 73 8.45 7.57 -9.59
C GLY A 73 8.63 9.08 -9.33
N ASP A 74 9.86 9.54 -9.51
CA ASP A 74 10.20 10.97 -9.45
C ASP A 74 9.40 11.81 -10.47
N ALA A 75 9.32 13.12 -10.19
CA ALA A 75 8.75 14.11 -11.10
C ALA A 75 9.28 13.97 -12.53
N THR A 76 8.41 13.80 -13.53
CA THR A 76 8.83 13.80 -14.95
C THR A 76 9.12 15.20 -15.50
N GLY A 77 9.26 16.19 -14.62
CA GLY A 77 9.45 17.60 -14.95
C GLY A 77 8.15 18.31 -15.35
N ILE A 78 8.25 19.62 -15.57
CA ILE A 78 7.13 20.42 -16.11
C ILE A 78 7.16 20.26 -17.63
N THR A 79 6.39 19.31 -18.17
CA THR A 79 6.39 19.02 -19.61
C THR A 79 5.49 19.94 -20.42
N SER A 80 4.63 20.75 -19.79
CA SER A 80 3.76 21.69 -20.50
C SER A 80 3.38 22.92 -19.66
N GLU A 81 3.25 24.08 -20.33
CA GLU A 81 2.69 25.31 -19.75
C GLU A 81 1.16 25.22 -19.54
N LYS A 82 0.51 24.15 -20.01
CA LYS A 82 -0.94 23.96 -20.00
C LYS A 82 -1.32 22.63 -19.35
N PHE A 83 -2.25 22.69 -18.40
CA PHE A 83 -2.80 21.52 -17.72
C PHE A 83 -3.47 20.54 -18.72
N ASN A 84 -3.05 19.27 -18.74
CA ASN A 84 -3.65 18.23 -19.59
C ASN A 84 -4.99 17.75 -18.98
N LEU A 85 -6.09 18.04 -19.67
CA LEU A 85 -7.45 17.63 -19.25
C LEU A 85 -7.83 16.23 -19.73
N LEU A 86 -7.03 15.60 -20.61
CA LEU A 86 -7.36 14.32 -21.22
C LEU A 86 -7.61 13.20 -20.19
N PRO A 87 -6.76 13.01 -19.15
CA PRO A 87 -7.04 12.03 -18.10
C PRO A 87 -8.43 12.16 -17.45
N LEU A 88 -8.88 13.40 -17.22
CA LEU A 88 -10.19 13.68 -16.62
C LEU A 88 -11.32 13.40 -17.62
N SER A 89 -11.13 13.77 -18.88
CA SER A 89 -12.09 13.53 -19.95
C SER A 89 -12.29 12.04 -20.22
N GLU A 90 -11.21 11.27 -20.38
CA GLU A 90 -11.27 9.83 -20.65
C GLU A 90 -11.88 9.03 -19.50
N SER A 91 -11.79 9.56 -18.27
CA SER A 91 -12.41 8.94 -17.09
C SER A 91 -13.88 9.32 -16.90
N GLY A 92 -14.45 10.19 -17.76
CA GLY A 92 -15.84 10.67 -17.66
C GLY A 92 -16.09 11.66 -16.52
N VAL A 93 -15.04 12.33 -16.02
CA VAL A 93 -15.16 13.24 -14.86
C VAL A 93 -16.08 14.41 -15.16
N PHE A 94 -15.95 15.01 -16.34
CA PHE A 94 -16.72 16.20 -16.72
C PHE A 94 -18.20 15.91 -16.93
N ASP A 95 -18.57 14.69 -17.32
CA ASP A 95 -19.97 14.28 -17.48
C ASP A 95 -20.72 14.27 -16.13
N LEU A 96 -19.99 13.99 -15.05
CA LEU A 96 -20.51 14.08 -13.69
C LEU A 96 -20.53 15.51 -13.16
N GLN A 97 -19.51 16.32 -13.47
CA GLN A 97 -19.41 17.71 -12.98
C GLN A 97 -20.40 18.67 -13.64
N ASN A 98 -20.83 18.38 -14.86
CA ASN A 98 -21.75 19.22 -15.62
C ASN A 98 -23.22 18.86 -15.38
N PRO A 99 -24.18 19.74 -15.74
CA PRO A 99 -25.59 19.41 -15.73
C PRO A 99 -25.89 18.16 -16.59
N PRO A 100 -26.81 17.29 -16.16
CA PRO A 100 -27.75 17.48 -15.05
C PRO A 100 -27.22 17.04 -13.66
N LEU A 101 -26.08 16.36 -13.59
CA LEU A 101 -25.60 15.70 -12.36
C LEU A 101 -24.95 16.67 -11.37
N ASN A 102 -24.11 17.60 -11.85
CA ASN A 102 -23.42 18.62 -11.05
C ASN A 102 -22.67 18.07 -9.82
N LEU A 103 -22.05 16.89 -9.94
CA LEU A 103 -21.34 16.18 -8.88
C LEU A 103 -19.88 16.64 -8.83
N THR A 104 -19.49 17.26 -7.71
CA THR A 104 -18.16 17.84 -7.49
C THR A 104 -17.48 17.33 -6.21
N GLY A 105 -18.05 16.28 -5.60
CA GLY A 105 -17.59 15.68 -4.34
C GLY A 105 -18.11 16.40 -3.10
N ARG A 106 -19.19 17.19 -3.21
CA ARG A 106 -19.72 17.96 -2.06
C ARG A 106 -20.26 17.04 -0.97
N GLY A 107 -19.95 17.41 0.27
CA GLY A 107 -20.37 16.66 1.46
C GLY A 107 -19.63 15.34 1.64
N ILE A 108 -18.54 15.11 0.89
CA ILE A 108 -17.69 13.93 1.02
C ILE A 108 -16.36 14.33 1.65
N ILE A 109 -15.86 13.48 2.54
CA ILE A 109 -14.51 13.58 3.08
C ILE A 109 -13.60 12.66 2.26
N LEU A 110 -12.56 13.24 1.69
CA LEU A 110 -11.46 12.53 1.05
C LEU A 110 -10.29 12.42 2.04
N ALA A 111 -10.03 11.22 2.52
CA ALA A 111 -8.93 10.94 3.42
C ALA A 111 -7.67 10.56 2.64
N ILE A 112 -6.56 11.27 2.87
CA ILE A 112 -5.25 10.98 2.30
C ILE A 112 -4.35 10.40 3.40
N ILE A 113 -3.93 9.15 3.25
CA ILE A 113 -2.98 8.49 4.16
C ILE A 113 -1.67 8.31 3.40
N ASP A 114 -0.70 9.19 3.68
CA ASP A 114 0.53 9.32 2.89
C ASP A 114 1.62 10.15 3.65
N SER A 115 2.41 10.97 2.93
CA SER A 115 3.49 11.83 3.43
C SER A 115 3.04 13.17 4.03
N GLY A 116 1.73 13.44 4.03
CA GLY A 116 1.11 14.66 4.53
C GLY A 116 0.52 15.54 3.43
N ILE A 117 0.33 16.82 3.75
CA ILE A 117 -0.18 17.82 2.80
C ILE A 117 0.44 19.19 3.08
N ASP A 118 0.76 19.96 2.04
CA ASP A 118 0.97 21.40 2.19
C ASP A 118 -0.38 22.10 2.38
N TYR A 119 -0.81 22.23 3.63
CA TYR A 119 -2.06 22.89 3.98
C TYR A 119 -2.09 24.39 3.65
N THR A 120 -0.92 24.98 3.36
CA THR A 120 -0.81 26.40 2.98
C THR A 120 -1.09 26.62 1.50
N ASP A 121 -1.18 25.58 0.67
CA ASP A 121 -1.52 25.76 -0.73
C ASP A 121 -2.97 26.26 -0.88
N SER A 122 -3.17 27.21 -1.78
CA SER A 122 -4.48 27.72 -2.17
C SER A 122 -5.41 26.64 -2.74
N LEU A 123 -4.86 25.56 -3.29
CA LEU A 123 -5.62 24.44 -3.85
C LEU A 123 -6.55 23.76 -2.85
N PHE A 124 -6.20 23.80 -1.56
CA PHE A 124 -6.94 23.13 -0.48
C PHE A 124 -7.75 24.12 0.37
N ARG A 125 -8.05 25.29 -0.18
CA ARG A 125 -8.85 26.34 0.46
C ARG A 125 -10.21 26.48 -0.20
N ASN A 126 -11.16 26.99 0.55
CA ASN A 126 -12.43 27.50 0.06
C ASN A 126 -12.23 28.85 -0.62
N ALA A 127 -13.24 29.31 -1.36
CA ALA A 127 -13.22 30.61 -2.02
C ALA A 127 -13.09 31.80 -1.04
N ASP A 128 -13.49 31.63 0.23
CA ASP A 128 -13.33 32.63 1.29
C ASP A 128 -11.95 32.62 1.96
N GLY A 129 -11.05 31.73 1.50
CA GLY A 129 -9.69 31.57 2.02
C GLY A 129 -9.55 30.65 3.23
N THR A 130 -10.66 30.13 3.78
CA THR A 130 -10.61 29.11 4.84
C THR A 130 -10.17 27.75 4.29
N THR A 131 -9.65 26.86 5.14
CA THR A 131 -9.22 25.52 4.71
C THR A 131 -10.40 24.58 4.42
N ARG A 132 -10.23 23.69 3.43
CA ARG A 132 -11.07 22.50 3.20
C ARG A 132 -10.62 21.29 4.01
N ILE A 133 -9.51 21.40 4.76
CA ILE A 133 -8.96 20.32 5.56
C ILE A 133 -9.63 20.33 6.95
N ARG A 134 -10.38 19.28 7.24
CA ARG A 134 -11.08 19.09 8.52
C ARG A 134 -10.11 18.77 9.65
N ALA A 135 -9.16 17.89 9.37
CA ALA A 135 -8.19 17.42 10.33
C ALA A 135 -6.90 16.97 9.67
N ILE A 136 -5.78 17.20 10.36
CA ILE A 136 -4.48 16.61 10.06
C ILE A 136 -4.01 15.84 11.29
N TRP A 137 -3.61 14.59 11.09
CA TRP A 137 -2.79 13.88 12.06
C TRP A 137 -1.38 13.71 11.48
N ASP A 138 -0.42 14.42 12.07
CA ASP A 138 1.00 14.25 11.75
C ASP A 138 1.63 13.31 12.76
N GLN A 139 1.79 12.04 12.36
CA GLN A 139 2.39 11.01 13.21
C GLN A 139 3.86 11.28 13.52
N SER A 140 4.55 12.09 12.70
CA SER A 140 5.97 12.41 12.85
C SER A 140 6.22 13.60 13.78
N ASN A 141 5.26 14.51 13.91
CA ASN A 141 5.34 15.66 14.80
C ASN A 141 4.91 15.27 16.23
N GLN A 142 5.77 15.50 17.24
CA GLN A 142 5.47 15.14 18.65
C GLN A 142 5.24 16.35 19.56
N ASP A 143 5.19 17.56 19.01
CA ASP A 143 5.13 18.82 19.76
C ASP A 143 3.73 19.09 20.34
N GLY A 144 2.70 18.45 19.79
CA GLY A 144 1.30 18.66 20.12
C GLY A 144 0.62 17.48 20.83
N PHE A 145 -0.70 17.57 20.90
CA PHE A 145 -1.56 16.52 21.45
C PHE A 145 -1.86 15.47 20.39
N SER A 146 -1.82 14.21 20.80
CA SER A 146 -2.22 13.10 19.93
C SER A 146 -3.74 13.03 19.78
N PRO A 147 -4.25 12.48 18.65
CA PRO A 147 -5.69 12.32 18.49
C PRO A 147 -6.30 11.46 19.62
N PRO A 148 -7.58 11.68 19.99
CA PRO A 148 -8.26 10.86 20.98
C PRO A 148 -8.16 9.36 20.65
N GLY A 149 -7.73 8.54 21.63
CA GLY A 149 -7.52 7.10 21.45
C GLY A 149 -6.13 6.70 20.95
N PHE A 150 -5.27 7.66 20.61
CA PHE A 150 -3.90 7.44 20.14
C PHE A 150 -2.89 8.10 21.09
N PHE A 151 -1.64 7.60 21.09
CA PHE A 151 -0.64 8.01 22.08
C PHE A 151 0.53 8.84 21.51
N TYR A 152 0.60 9.04 20.19
CA TYR A 152 1.71 9.73 19.53
C TYR A 152 1.24 10.58 18.34
N GLY A 153 2.13 11.42 17.84
CA GLY A 153 1.84 12.40 16.80
C GLY A 153 1.09 13.62 17.34
N SER A 154 0.88 14.58 16.43
CA SER A 154 0.17 15.84 16.67
C SER A 154 -1.09 15.93 15.82
N PHE A 155 -2.21 16.29 16.46
CA PHE A 155 -3.51 16.45 15.84
C PHE A 155 -3.85 17.94 15.67
N PHE A 156 -4.20 18.34 14.45
CA PHE A 156 -4.58 19.70 14.10
C PHE A 156 -5.98 19.72 13.51
N THR A 157 -6.83 20.61 14.01
CA THR A 157 -8.20 20.82 13.53
C THR A 157 -8.28 21.89 12.47
N SER A 158 -9.39 21.96 11.74
CA SER A 158 -9.66 23.08 10.81
C SER A 158 -9.60 24.46 11.48
N SER A 159 -9.91 24.58 12.78
CA SER A 159 -9.77 25.83 13.52
C SER A 159 -8.31 26.23 13.70
N ASP A 160 -7.44 25.26 14.02
CA ASP A 160 -5.99 25.49 14.16
C ASP A 160 -5.39 25.91 12.82
N LEU A 161 -5.75 25.19 11.75
CA LEU A 161 -5.31 25.48 10.39
C LEU A 161 -5.77 26.87 9.93
N ASN A 162 -7.04 27.23 10.12
CA ASN A 162 -7.56 28.55 9.77
C ASN A 162 -6.90 29.68 10.58
N THR A 163 -6.50 29.41 11.81
CA THR A 163 -5.73 30.35 12.63
C THR A 163 -4.33 30.52 12.06
N ALA A 164 -3.65 29.42 11.71
CA ALA A 164 -2.34 29.43 11.07
C ALA A 164 -2.36 30.16 9.71
N LEU A 165 -3.37 29.91 8.88
CA LEU A 165 -3.51 30.53 7.55
C LEU A 165 -3.71 32.05 7.57
N LYS A 166 -4.14 32.62 8.71
CA LYS A 166 -4.25 34.07 8.91
C LYS A 166 -2.96 34.72 9.40
N ALA A 167 -2.00 33.92 9.86
CA ALA A 167 -0.71 34.41 10.33
C ALA A 167 0.25 34.66 9.16
N GLU A 168 1.21 35.57 9.34
CA GLU A 168 2.28 35.83 8.35
C GLU A 168 3.17 34.59 8.11
N LYS A 169 3.30 33.74 9.13
CA LYS A 169 4.09 32.50 9.09
C LYS A 169 3.23 31.33 9.57
N PRO A 170 2.40 30.72 8.71
CA PRO A 170 1.49 29.64 9.13
C PRO A 170 2.21 28.49 9.85
N LEU A 171 3.40 28.10 9.37
CA LEU A 171 4.20 27.00 9.91
C LEU A 171 4.68 27.21 11.35
N SER A 172 4.67 28.44 11.89
CA SER A 172 4.99 28.66 13.31
C SER A 172 3.82 28.33 14.25
N TYR A 173 2.60 28.20 13.72
CA TYR A 173 1.40 27.83 14.48
C TYR A 173 1.07 26.35 14.28
N VAL A 174 1.08 25.89 13.03
CA VAL A 174 0.93 24.48 12.68
C VAL A 174 2.16 24.03 11.92
N ASN A 175 3.10 23.40 12.65
CA ASN A 175 4.34 22.88 12.10
C ASN A 175 4.11 21.53 11.40
N HIS A 176 3.37 21.59 10.30
CA HIS A 176 3.09 20.48 9.41
C HIS A 176 3.50 20.87 7.98
N PHE A 177 4.29 20.03 7.33
CA PHE A 177 4.66 20.20 5.94
C PHE A 177 4.94 18.82 5.32
N ASP A 178 4.53 18.66 4.07
CA ASP A 178 4.82 17.48 3.25
C ASP A 178 6.17 17.65 2.58
N LYS A 179 7.19 16.98 3.12
CA LYS A 179 8.58 17.12 2.66
C LYS A 179 8.79 16.50 1.28
N THR A 180 8.03 15.46 0.94
CA THR A 180 8.19 14.72 -0.33
C THR A 180 7.30 15.30 -1.42
N GLY A 181 6.18 15.93 -1.04
CA GLY A 181 5.15 16.41 -1.95
C GLY A 181 4.22 15.31 -2.46
N HIS A 182 4.43 14.05 -2.08
CA HIS A 182 3.68 12.91 -2.60
C HIS A 182 2.18 12.98 -2.19
N GLY A 183 1.90 13.10 -0.89
CA GLY A 183 0.54 13.25 -0.38
C GLY A 183 -0.14 14.54 -0.87
N THR A 184 0.60 15.63 -0.99
CA THR A 184 0.11 16.90 -1.56
C THR A 184 -0.31 16.73 -3.03
N MET A 185 0.50 16.01 -3.82
CA MET A 185 0.20 15.68 -5.21
C MET A 185 -1.04 14.79 -5.33
N MET A 186 -1.15 13.75 -4.51
CA MET A 186 -2.35 12.89 -4.49
C MET A 186 -3.61 13.68 -4.10
N ALA A 187 -3.53 14.54 -3.08
CA ALA A 187 -4.64 15.41 -2.67
C ALA A 187 -5.05 16.39 -3.77
N ALA A 188 -4.08 16.89 -4.55
CA ALA A 188 -4.32 17.77 -5.67
C ALA A 188 -5.05 17.02 -6.79
N ILE A 189 -4.52 15.89 -7.29
CA ILE A 189 -5.10 15.11 -8.41
C ILE A 189 -6.57 14.76 -8.13
N SER A 190 -6.86 14.40 -6.89
CA SER A 190 -8.17 13.89 -6.47
C SER A 190 -9.21 14.98 -6.19
N GLY A 191 -8.85 16.06 -5.49
CA GLY A 191 -9.81 17.09 -5.05
C GLY A 191 -9.32 18.55 -5.08
N GLY A 192 -8.12 18.81 -5.60
CA GLY A 192 -7.56 20.15 -5.69
C GLY A 192 -8.36 21.07 -6.62
N ARG A 193 -8.39 22.37 -6.32
CA ARG A 193 -9.12 23.36 -7.12
C ARG A 193 -8.33 24.66 -7.22
N SER A 194 -8.12 25.17 -8.44
CA SER A 194 -7.59 26.52 -8.64
C SER A 194 -8.73 27.52 -8.84
N PHE A 195 -8.62 28.67 -8.18
CA PHE A 195 -9.48 29.84 -8.41
C PHE A 195 -8.76 30.93 -9.24
N SER A 196 -7.57 30.65 -9.77
CA SER A 196 -6.79 31.61 -10.55
C SER A 196 -7.20 31.61 -12.03
N ASP A 197 -7.41 32.80 -12.59
CA ASP A 197 -7.67 32.99 -14.03
C ASP A 197 -6.45 32.65 -14.90
N SER A 198 -5.23 32.67 -14.35
CA SER A 198 -3.99 32.44 -15.11
C SER A 198 -3.67 30.95 -15.32
N PHE A 199 -4.26 30.06 -14.53
CA PHE A 199 -4.01 28.62 -14.59
C PHE A 199 -5.29 27.88 -14.20
N MET A 200 -6.09 27.52 -15.21
CA MET A 200 -7.28 26.68 -15.01
C MET A 200 -6.83 25.25 -14.68
N TYR A 201 -7.07 24.86 -13.44
CA TYR A 201 -6.76 23.56 -12.87
C TYR A 201 -7.98 23.05 -12.12
N THR A 202 -8.36 21.80 -12.38
CA THR A 202 -9.44 21.11 -11.69
C THR A 202 -9.08 19.65 -11.45
N SER A 203 -9.86 19.02 -10.60
CA SER A 203 -9.77 17.62 -10.21
C SER A 203 -11.17 17.00 -10.29
N PRO A 204 -11.33 15.68 -10.07
CA PRO A 204 -12.65 15.07 -10.04
C PRO A 204 -13.54 15.54 -8.88
N ALA A 205 -12.98 15.79 -7.70
CA ALA A 205 -13.73 16.17 -6.49
C ALA A 205 -13.35 17.56 -5.92
N PRO A 206 -13.48 18.64 -6.70
CA PRO A 206 -12.95 19.96 -6.34
C PRO A 206 -13.67 20.63 -5.16
N ASP A 207 -14.81 20.09 -4.69
CA ASP A 207 -15.55 20.57 -3.52
C ASP A 207 -15.56 19.57 -2.34
N ALA A 208 -14.75 18.50 -2.42
CA ALA A 208 -14.56 17.60 -1.29
C ALA A 208 -13.76 18.27 -0.16
N GLU A 209 -13.98 17.79 1.06
CA GLU A 209 -13.20 18.15 2.24
C GLU A 209 -12.14 17.10 2.52
N TYR A 210 -11.10 17.43 3.29
CA TYR A 210 -9.98 16.53 3.52
C TYR A 210 -9.82 16.09 4.98
N ILE A 211 -9.41 14.84 5.15
CA ILE A 211 -8.68 14.38 6.34
C ILE A 211 -7.30 13.93 5.86
N VAL A 212 -6.24 14.33 6.54
CA VAL A 212 -4.89 13.93 6.14
C VAL A 212 -4.19 13.26 7.30
N VAL A 213 -3.59 12.10 7.03
CA VAL A 213 -2.67 11.44 7.95
C VAL A 213 -1.30 11.40 7.29
N LYS A 214 -0.34 12.08 7.92
CA LYS A 214 1.07 11.96 7.58
C LYS A 214 1.69 10.85 8.41
N LEU A 215 2.12 9.81 7.73
CA LEU A 215 2.75 8.66 8.36
C LEU A 215 4.14 9.02 8.91
N LYS A 216 4.50 8.46 10.07
CA LYS A 216 5.87 8.56 10.58
C LYS A 216 6.75 7.51 9.93
N GLU A 217 8.05 7.77 9.85
CA GLU A 217 8.98 6.76 9.35
C GLU A 217 9.02 5.53 10.27
N ALA A 218 9.21 4.37 9.64
CA ALA A 218 9.44 3.12 10.32
C ALA A 218 10.71 3.18 11.16
N LYS A 219 10.70 2.46 12.28
CA LYS A 219 11.86 2.36 13.16
C LYS A 219 13.06 1.76 12.45
N ASP A 220 14.26 2.23 12.78
CA ASP A 220 15.51 1.75 12.16
C ASP A 220 15.67 0.24 12.36
N GLN A 221 15.28 -0.28 13.53
CA GLN A 221 15.30 -1.71 13.78
C GLN A 221 14.44 -2.55 12.81
N ILE A 222 13.32 -2.01 12.34
CA ILE A 222 12.42 -2.70 11.40
C ILE A 222 13.01 -2.59 9.99
N LYS A 223 13.57 -1.43 9.62
CA LYS A 223 14.33 -1.28 8.38
C LYS A 223 15.50 -2.27 8.33
N GLU A 224 16.28 -2.38 9.40
CA GLU A 224 17.39 -3.34 9.55
C GLU A 224 16.95 -4.80 9.44
N LEU A 225 15.79 -5.14 10.03
CA LEU A 225 15.22 -6.49 9.98
C LEU A 225 14.99 -6.95 8.53
N TYR A 226 14.46 -6.07 7.68
CA TYR A 226 14.20 -6.33 6.27
C TYR A 226 15.34 -5.90 5.33
N LYS A 227 16.49 -5.50 5.89
CA LYS A 227 17.67 -5.03 5.15
C LYS A 227 17.36 -3.84 4.23
N ILE A 228 16.43 -2.98 4.65
CA ILE A 228 16.13 -1.70 4.01
C ILE A 228 17.17 -0.68 4.51
N PRO A 229 17.83 0.09 3.63
CA PRO A 229 18.75 1.15 4.05
C PRO A 229 18.05 2.18 4.95
N THR A 230 18.72 2.68 5.99
CA THR A 230 18.08 3.57 6.99
C THR A 230 17.69 4.93 6.40
N GLU A 231 18.39 5.37 5.35
CA GLU A 231 18.10 6.59 4.59
C GLU A 231 16.87 6.50 3.70
N VAL A 232 16.38 5.29 3.39
CA VAL A 232 15.17 5.10 2.61
C VAL A 232 13.98 5.44 3.47
N SER A 233 13.12 6.34 2.97
CA SER A 233 11.87 6.67 3.64
C SER A 233 10.89 5.52 3.46
N CYS A 234 10.43 4.94 4.56
CA CYS A 234 9.39 3.93 4.58
C CYS A 234 8.58 4.06 5.87
N TYR A 235 7.38 3.52 5.85
CA TYR A 235 6.37 3.60 6.89
C TYR A 235 6.10 2.21 7.44
N GLU A 236 5.72 2.13 8.71
CA GLU A 236 5.48 0.86 9.38
C GLU A 236 4.01 0.43 9.28
N GLU A 237 3.74 -0.87 9.14
CA GLU A 237 2.37 -1.41 9.06
C GLU A 237 1.51 -1.01 10.26
N THR A 238 2.10 -0.93 11.46
CA THR A 238 1.45 -0.46 12.69
C THR A 238 0.90 0.96 12.55
N ASP A 239 1.66 1.86 11.91
CA ASP A 239 1.29 3.25 11.69
C ASP A 239 0.19 3.40 10.64
N VAL A 240 0.21 2.57 9.59
CA VAL A 240 -0.85 2.51 8.57
C VAL A 240 -2.16 1.99 9.18
N LEU A 241 -2.10 0.93 10.00
CA LEU A 241 -3.24 0.42 10.77
C LEU A 241 -3.85 1.52 11.66
N ALA A 242 -3.00 2.26 12.36
CA ALA A 242 -3.43 3.36 13.22
C ALA A 242 -4.07 4.51 12.41
N ALA A 243 -3.50 4.87 11.25
CA ALA A 243 -4.05 5.88 10.35
C ALA A 243 -5.46 5.51 9.86
N LEU A 244 -5.67 4.26 9.46
CA LEU A 244 -6.98 3.75 9.03
C LEU A 244 -8.00 3.78 10.17
N SER A 245 -7.61 3.38 11.39
CA SER A 245 -8.47 3.45 12.57
C SER A 245 -8.83 4.89 12.94
N PHE A 246 -7.89 5.82 12.85
CA PHE A 246 -8.15 7.24 13.05
C PHE A 246 -9.16 7.78 12.04
N VAL A 247 -8.99 7.49 10.74
CA VAL A 247 -9.94 7.92 9.70
C VAL A 247 -11.33 7.28 9.91
N ARG A 248 -11.39 6.00 10.30
CA ARG A 248 -12.65 5.31 10.65
C ARG A 248 -13.43 6.05 11.74
N SER A 249 -12.77 6.62 12.74
CA SER A 249 -13.44 7.32 13.86
C SER A 249 -14.31 8.52 13.42
N PHE A 250 -14.03 9.10 12.25
CA PHE A 250 -14.84 10.19 11.69
C PHE A 250 -16.17 9.71 11.11
N LEU A 251 -16.27 8.45 10.68
CA LEU A 251 -17.54 7.85 10.28
C LEU A 251 -18.51 7.79 11.47
N GLU A 252 -17.99 7.42 12.64
CA GLU A 252 -18.77 7.25 13.86
C GLU A 252 -19.22 8.59 14.45
N THR A 253 -18.38 9.63 14.34
CA THR A 253 -18.62 10.93 14.96
C THR A 253 -19.40 11.90 14.07
N ALA A 254 -19.28 11.80 12.74
CA ALA A 254 -19.84 12.78 11.81
C ALA A 254 -20.94 12.22 10.90
N GLY A 255 -21.06 10.90 10.72
CA GLY A 255 -22.01 10.29 9.76
C GLY A 255 -21.78 10.69 8.30
N VAL A 256 -20.67 11.38 8.01
CA VAL A 256 -20.30 11.89 6.69
C VAL A 256 -19.59 10.77 5.92
N PRO A 257 -19.92 10.57 4.63
CA PRO A 257 -19.21 9.62 3.78
C PRO A 257 -17.73 9.94 3.62
N VAL A 258 -16.89 8.90 3.70
CA VAL A 258 -15.44 8.98 3.60
C VAL A 258 -14.95 8.12 2.43
N VAL A 259 -14.03 8.68 1.66
CA VAL A 259 -13.25 7.97 0.64
C VAL A 259 -11.80 8.01 1.07
N ILE A 260 -11.17 6.86 1.30
CA ILE A 260 -9.75 6.77 1.67
C ILE A 260 -8.94 6.54 0.40
N CYS A 261 -8.01 7.44 0.12
CA CYS A 261 -6.96 7.25 -0.86
C CYS A 261 -5.68 6.84 -0.12
N LEU A 262 -5.28 5.59 -0.28
CA LEU A 262 -4.06 5.05 0.33
C LEU A 262 -2.91 5.14 -0.68
N GLY A 263 -1.93 6.00 -0.39
CA GLY A 263 -0.80 6.28 -1.30
C GLY A 263 0.44 5.42 -1.08
N VAL A 264 0.41 4.54 -0.07
CA VAL A 264 1.51 3.66 0.27
C VAL A 264 1.24 2.21 -0.11
N GLY A 265 2.30 1.48 -0.45
CA GLY A 265 2.24 0.06 -0.77
C GLY A 265 3.51 -0.67 -0.34
N SER A 266 3.41 -1.99 -0.22
CA SER A 266 4.54 -2.85 0.16
C SER A 266 4.70 -4.01 -0.82
N SER A 267 5.93 -4.44 -1.08
CA SER A 267 6.18 -5.68 -1.81
C SER A 267 6.14 -6.95 -0.93
N MET A 268 6.03 -6.79 0.38
CA MET A 268 6.13 -7.87 1.37
C MET A 268 4.79 -8.60 1.54
N GLY A 269 4.85 -9.92 1.69
CA GLY A 269 3.71 -10.76 2.03
C GLY A 269 3.15 -11.61 0.88
N ASN A 270 2.12 -12.38 1.23
CA ASN A 270 1.56 -13.49 0.43
C ASN A 270 0.85 -13.11 -0.88
N ARG A 271 0.45 -11.84 -1.06
CA ARG A 271 -0.31 -11.32 -2.21
C ARG A 271 -1.68 -11.97 -2.41
N ALA A 272 -2.25 -12.54 -1.35
CA ALA A 272 -3.53 -13.23 -1.30
C ALA A 272 -4.65 -12.38 -0.68
N GLY A 273 -4.34 -11.21 -0.12
CA GLY A 273 -5.32 -10.38 0.58
C GLY A 273 -5.60 -10.86 1.99
N LYS A 274 -4.62 -11.49 2.65
CA LYS A 274 -4.78 -12.19 3.93
C LYS A 274 -3.92 -11.64 5.07
N SER A 275 -3.06 -10.63 4.88
CA SER A 275 -2.29 -10.09 6.01
C SER A 275 -3.16 -9.39 7.06
N ALA A 276 -2.61 -9.08 8.23
CA ALA A 276 -3.27 -8.26 9.26
C ALA A 276 -3.88 -6.96 8.68
N LEU A 277 -3.06 -6.17 7.96
CA LEU A 277 -3.53 -4.95 7.31
C LEU A 277 -4.62 -5.22 6.26
N GLU A 278 -4.45 -6.25 5.42
CA GLU A 278 -5.42 -6.56 4.36
C GLU A 278 -6.74 -7.07 4.91
N ASN A 279 -6.72 -7.86 5.99
CA ASN A 279 -7.92 -8.30 6.71
C ASN A 279 -8.64 -7.11 7.33
N TYR A 280 -7.91 -6.21 8.00
CA TYR A 280 -8.48 -5.00 8.57
C TYR A 280 -9.12 -4.10 7.51
N ILE A 281 -8.41 -3.86 6.42
CA ILE A 281 -8.90 -3.06 5.29
C ILE A 281 -10.14 -3.72 4.66
N SER A 282 -10.15 -5.05 4.54
CA SER A 282 -11.31 -5.79 4.04
C SER A 282 -12.52 -5.69 4.97
N GLU A 283 -12.32 -5.66 6.30
CA GLU A 283 -13.37 -5.37 7.28
C GLU A 283 -13.90 -3.94 7.07
N LEU A 284 -13.00 -2.95 7.01
CA LEU A 284 -13.36 -1.55 6.81
C LEU A 284 -14.14 -1.33 5.52
N ALA A 285 -13.80 -2.02 4.43
CA ALA A 285 -14.51 -1.89 3.16
C ALA A 285 -16.01 -2.26 3.22
N ASN A 286 -16.45 -3.01 4.23
CA ASN A 286 -17.87 -3.32 4.50
C ASN A 286 -18.57 -2.25 5.35
N SER A 287 -17.84 -1.22 5.81
CA SER A 287 -18.41 -0.13 6.57
C SER A 287 -19.26 0.75 5.65
N ARG A 288 -20.48 1.05 6.10
CA ARG A 288 -21.38 1.94 5.39
C ARG A 288 -20.73 3.32 5.22
N ASN A 289 -20.96 3.93 4.05
CA ASN A 289 -20.45 5.24 3.67
C ASN A 289 -18.91 5.33 3.64
N LEU A 290 -18.20 4.20 3.55
CA LEU A 290 -16.75 4.14 3.41
C LEU A 290 -16.36 3.44 2.11
N ALA A 291 -15.44 4.04 1.35
CA ALA A 291 -14.74 3.38 0.25
C ALA A 291 -13.24 3.58 0.40
N ILE A 292 -12.45 2.58 -0.02
CA ILE A 292 -10.99 2.63 0.03
C ILE A 292 -10.47 2.39 -1.39
N VAL A 293 -9.55 3.24 -1.83
CA VAL A 293 -8.92 3.21 -3.14
C VAL A 293 -7.41 3.14 -2.97
N CYS A 294 -6.75 2.23 -3.69
CA CYS A 294 -5.30 2.16 -3.75
C CYS A 294 -4.81 1.79 -5.16
N GLY A 295 -3.55 2.14 -5.44
CA GLY A 295 -2.86 1.74 -6.66
C GLY A 295 -2.49 0.26 -6.62
N ALA A 296 -2.43 -0.39 -7.78
CA ALA A 296 -2.00 -1.78 -7.89
C ALA A 296 -0.52 -1.96 -7.52
N GLY A 297 0.31 -0.91 -7.63
CA GLY A 297 1.76 -0.98 -7.50
C GLY A 297 2.47 -0.73 -8.84
N ASN A 298 3.77 -0.42 -8.77
CA ASN A 298 4.57 -0.04 -9.95
C ASN A 298 5.68 -1.07 -10.24
N GLN A 299 5.45 -2.34 -9.92
CA GLN A 299 6.47 -3.42 -9.96
C GLN A 299 6.25 -4.40 -11.12
N GLY A 300 5.42 -4.04 -12.10
CA GLY A 300 4.99 -4.92 -13.19
C GLY A 300 6.11 -5.38 -14.12
N ASN A 301 7.15 -4.56 -14.31
CA ASN A 301 8.26 -4.87 -15.23
C ASN A 301 9.63 -4.92 -14.55
N ASP A 302 9.67 -4.88 -13.23
CA ASP A 302 10.92 -4.79 -12.45
C ASP A 302 11.60 -6.14 -12.19
N ARG A 303 11.01 -7.23 -12.69
CA ARG A 303 11.54 -8.60 -12.60
C ARG A 303 11.73 -9.06 -11.14
N ARG A 304 10.82 -8.66 -10.25
CA ARG A 304 10.85 -8.91 -8.80
C ARG A 304 9.99 -10.08 -8.33
N HIS A 305 9.42 -10.83 -9.26
CA HIS A 305 8.61 -11.99 -8.97
C HIS A 305 8.99 -13.17 -9.87
N TYR A 306 9.00 -14.37 -9.29
CA TYR A 306 9.07 -15.65 -9.99
C TYR A 306 7.90 -16.53 -9.55
N GLU A 307 7.13 -17.07 -10.49
CA GLU A 307 6.14 -18.12 -10.25
C GLU A 307 6.65 -19.45 -10.78
N GLY A 308 6.57 -20.50 -9.98
CA GLY A 308 6.87 -21.86 -10.39
C GLY A 308 5.71 -22.80 -10.15
N VAL A 309 5.43 -23.67 -11.12
CA VAL A 309 4.36 -24.69 -11.04
C VAL A 309 4.95 -26.06 -11.32
N PHE A 310 4.77 -27.00 -10.39
CA PHE A 310 5.03 -28.42 -10.56
C PHE A 310 3.75 -29.15 -10.96
N GLN A 311 3.82 -29.93 -12.03
CA GLN A 311 2.74 -30.82 -12.45
C GLN A 311 2.80 -32.13 -11.66
N VAL A 312 1.69 -32.88 -11.67
CA VAL A 312 1.61 -34.20 -11.05
C VAL A 312 2.69 -35.11 -11.65
N GLY A 313 3.47 -35.75 -10.79
CA GLY A 313 4.57 -36.63 -11.18
C GLY A 313 5.89 -35.94 -11.53
N ASP A 314 5.98 -34.61 -11.46
CA ASP A 314 7.26 -33.91 -11.63
C ASP A 314 8.26 -34.35 -10.56
N VAL A 315 9.44 -34.79 -11.00
CA VAL A 315 10.54 -35.23 -10.12
C VAL A 315 11.78 -34.33 -10.20
N GLU A 316 11.85 -33.46 -11.21
CA GLU A 316 12.97 -32.56 -11.40
C GLU A 316 12.84 -31.32 -10.52
N ARG A 317 13.97 -30.84 -10.00
CA ARG A 317 14.00 -29.58 -9.25
C ARG A 317 13.82 -28.40 -10.19
N LYS A 318 13.10 -27.38 -9.75
CA LYS A 318 13.07 -26.08 -10.42
C LYS A 318 14.15 -25.19 -9.83
N THR A 319 14.85 -24.44 -10.67
CA THR A 319 15.90 -23.52 -10.26
C THR A 319 15.43 -22.09 -10.50
N VAL A 320 15.40 -21.29 -9.45
CA VAL A 320 15.14 -19.85 -9.52
C VAL A 320 16.48 -19.13 -9.46
N GLU A 321 16.82 -18.37 -10.50
CA GLU A 321 18.08 -17.64 -10.58
C GLU A 321 17.84 -16.14 -10.43
N PHE A 322 18.64 -15.50 -9.58
CA PHE A 322 18.60 -14.05 -9.39
C PHE A 322 20.00 -13.45 -9.37
N SER A 323 20.11 -12.25 -9.93
CA SER A 323 21.36 -11.50 -10.03
C SER A 323 21.48 -10.53 -8.87
N VAL A 324 22.61 -10.59 -8.17
CA VAL A 324 23.00 -9.63 -7.13
C VAL A 324 24.14 -8.77 -7.69
N PRO A 325 23.91 -7.48 -7.98
CA PRO A 325 24.97 -6.58 -8.45
C PRO A 325 25.99 -6.24 -7.35
N PRO A 326 27.15 -5.67 -7.71
CA PRO A 326 28.11 -5.16 -6.73
C PRO A 326 27.50 -4.04 -5.89
N GLY A 327 27.93 -3.92 -4.63
CA GLY A 327 27.49 -2.82 -3.73
C GLY A 327 26.21 -3.10 -2.95
N VAL A 328 25.58 -4.27 -3.11
CA VAL A 328 24.42 -4.69 -2.31
C VAL A 328 24.86 -5.01 -0.88
N ASN A 329 24.43 -4.20 0.09
CA ASN A 329 24.72 -4.42 1.51
C ASN A 329 23.78 -5.44 2.18
N GLY A 330 22.61 -5.66 1.60
CA GLY A 330 21.65 -6.64 2.06
C GLY A 330 20.31 -6.46 1.36
N PHE A 331 19.48 -7.49 1.42
CA PHE A 331 18.09 -7.45 0.97
C PHE A 331 17.32 -8.61 1.60
N PHE A 332 15.99 -8.54 1.49
CA PHE A 332 15.08 -9.58 1.93
C PHE A 332 14.47 -10.32 0.74
N MET A 333 14.20 -11.61 0.85
CA MET A 333 13.51 -12.38 -0.19
C MET A 333 12.52 -13.33 0.46
N GLU A 334 11.33 -13.43 -0.13
CA GLU A 334 10.27 -14.28 0.37
C GLU A 334 9.97 -15.39 -0.63
N PHE A 335 9.87 -16.63 -0.13
CA PHE A 335 9.30 -17.77 -0.83
C PHE A 335 7.94 -18.09 -0.21
N TRP A 336 6.91 -18.30 -1.03
CA TRP A 336 5.57 -18.68 -0.59
C TRP A 336 5.06 -19.84 -1.43
N ALA A 337 4.50 -20.85 -0.79
CA ALA A 337 3.91 -22.00 -1.46
C ALA A 337 2.41 -22.06 -1.19
N THR A 338 1.61 -22.12 -2.26
CA THR A 338 0.16 -22.22 -2.13
C THR A 338 -0.22 -23.63 -1.69
N GLU A 339 -1.22 -23.74 -0.83
CA GLU A 339 -1.76 -25.02 -0.36
C GLU A 339 -2.13 -25.99 -1.50
N PRO A 340 -2.02 -27.32 -1.32
CA PRO A 340 -1.54 -28.03 -0.11
C PRO A 340 -0.03 -28.33 -0.11
N ALA A 341 0.73 -27.73 -1.05
CA ALA A 341 2.09 -28.16 -1.34
C ALA A 341 3.12 -27.71 -0.29
N VAL A 342 4.08 -28.61 0.00
CA VAL A 342 5.26 -28.31 0.81
C VAL A 342 6.51 -28.52 -0.04
N PHE A 343 7.49 -27.63 0.12
CA PHE A 343 8.70 -27.57 -0.67
C PHE A 343 9.94 -27.56 0.19
N SER A 344 10.93 -28.32 -0.26
CA SER A 344 12.28 -28.38 0.28
C SER A 344 13.22 -27.53 -0.58
N LEU A 345 14.05 -26.69 0.06
CA LEU A 345 14.87 -25.67 -0.61
C LEU A 345 16.37 -25.88 -0.37
N TYR A 346 17.17 -25.55 -1.39
CA TYR A 346 18.60 -25.30 -1.25
C TYR A 346 18.92 -23.92 -1.82
N LEU A 347 19.78 -23.16 -1.14
CA LEU A 347 20.34 -21.94 -1.69
C LEU A 347 21.78 -22.20 -2.14
N ARG A 348 22.11 -21.75 -3.35
CA ARG A 348 23.46 -21.85 -3.93
C ARG A 348 24.03 -20.47 -4.17
N SER A 349 25.22 -20.21 -3.64
CA SER A 349 25.97 -18.97 -3.85
C SER A 349 26.56 -18.88 -5.25
N PRO A 350 27.01 -17.69 -5.69
CA PRO A 350 27.73 -17.51 -6.95
C PRO A 350 29.04 -18.31 -7.00
N SER A 351 29.70 -18.56 -5.86
CA SER A 351 30.87 -19.45 -5.75
C SER A 351 30.54 -20.94 -5.94
N GLY A 352 29.26 -21.32 -5.97
CA GLY A 352 28.78 -22.70 -6.12
C GLY A 352 28.59 -23.45 -4.80
N GLU A 353 28.81 -22.80 -3.66
CA GLU A 353 28.54 -23.37 -2.34
C GLU A 353 27.03 -23.53 -2.13
N MET A 354 26.60 -24.67 -1.60
CA MET A 354 25.19 -24.93 -1.30
C MET A 354 24.95 -24.96 0.21
N THR A 355 23.82 -24.41 0.64
CA THR A 355 23.35 -24.59 2.02
C THR A 355 22.96 -26.05 2.27
N PRO A 356 22.92 -26.49 3.54
CA PRO A 356 22.10 -27.63 3.93
C PRO A 356 20.65 -27.51 3.46
N LEU A 357 19.93 -28.63 3.44
CA LEU A 357 18.52 -28.68 3.07
C LEU A 357 17.68 -27.86 4.06
N LEU A 358 16.87 -26.95 3.53
CA LEU A 358 15.81 -26.25 4.25
C LEU A 358 14.50 -27.00 4.02
N ASP A 359 14.02 -27.70 5.04
CA ASP A 359 12.75 -28.45 5.03
C ASP A 359 11.93 -28.17 6.30
N SER A 360 10.78 -28.85 6.42
CA SER A 360 9.86 -28.77 7.56
C SER A 360 10.45 -29.15 8.92
N LYS A 361 11.66 -29.72 8.98
CA LYS A 361 12.38 -30.00 10.24
C LYS A 361 13.18 -28.80 10.73
N THR A 362 13.28 -27.74 9.92
CA THR A 362 13.97 -26.50 10.27
C THR A 362 13.08 -25.68 11.21
N GLN A 363 13.20 -25.91 12.51
CA GLN A 363 12.31 -25.32 13.52
C GLN A 363 12.72 -23.91 13.99
N ALA A 364 13.94 -23.46 13.66
CA ALA A 364 14.48 -22.16 14.06
C ALA A 364 15.19 -21.47 12.88
N PRO A 365 15.32 -20.13 12.90
CA PRO A 365 16.12 -19.42 11.92
C PRO A 365 17.56 -19.95 11.88
N VAL A 366 18.08 -20.18 10.66
CA VAL A 366 19.44 -20.68 10.44
C VAL A 366 20.23 -19.66 9.65
N THR A 367 21.42 -19.30 10.14
CA THR A 367 22.35 -18.42 9.43
C THR A 367 23.44 -19.23 8.74
N TYR A 368 23.56 -19.05 7.44
CA TYR A 368 24.58 -19.64 6.59
C TYR A 368 25.68 -18.62 6.31
N SER A 369 26.92 -19.00 6.57
CA SER A 369 28.12 -18.27 6.13
C SER A 369 28.78 -19.05 4.99
N PHE A 370 29.32 -18.34 4.01
CA PHE A 370 29.95 -18.92 2.83
C PHE A 370 31.47 -18.79 2.95
N LEU A 371 32.22 -19.82 2.55
CA LEU A 371 33.67 -19.86 2.70
C LEU A 371 34.36 -18.81 1.82
N TYR A 372 33.85 -18.61 0.60
CA TYR A 372 34.42 -17.68 -0.38
C TYR A 372 33.71 -16.32 -0.42
N GLY A 373 32.83 -16.04 0.54
CA GLY A 373 32.11 -14.76 0.66
C GLY A 373 32.14 -14.21 2.08
N GLU A 374 32.18 -12.88 2.21
CA GLU A 374 32.16 -12.21 3.53
C GLU A 374 30.74 -12.04 4.11
N GLY A 375 29.73 -12.43 3.34
CA GLY A 375 28.32 -12.30 3.68
C GLY A 375 27.72 -13.51 4.39
N SER A 376 26.48 -13.34 4.83
CA SER A 376 25.68 -14.42 5.39
C SER A 376 24.24 -14.36 4.89
N VAL A 377 23.54 -15.48 4.96
CA VAL A 377 22.10 -15.56 4.68
C VAL A 377 21.41 -16.20 5.86
N THR A 378 20.48 -15.49 6.49
CA THR A 378 19.59 -16.09 7.49
C THR A 378 18.31 -16.54 6.80
N ALA A 379 18.00 -17.83 6.86
CA ALA A 379 16.76 -18.40 6.38
C ALA A 379 15.84 -18.76 7.55
N ASN A 380 14.56 -18.47 7.41
CA ASN A 380 13.53 -18.84 8.36
C ASN A 380 12.41 -19.61 7.65
N TYR A 381 12.25 -20.88 7.97
CA TYR A 381 11.28 -21.78 7.34
C TYR A 381 10.01 -21.87 8.18
N VAL A 382 8.89 -21.39 7.66
CA VAL A 382 7.57 -21.45 8.30
C VAL A 382 6.72 -22.46 7.55
N LEU A 383 6.37 -23.58 8.20
CA LEU A 383 5.57 -24.62 7.55
C LEU A 383 4.13 -24.19 7.31
N ALA A 384 3.53 -23.45 8.25
CA ALA A 384 2.19 -22.92 8.15
C ALA A 384 2.17 -21.51 8.74
N GLU A 385 2.04 -20.50 7.88
CA GLU A 385 1.99 -19.10 8.25
C GLU A 385 0.61 -18.73 8.81
N ASN A 386 0.56 -17.86 9.82
CA ASN A 386 -0.63 -17.66 10.65
C ASN A 386 -1.87 -17.15 9.90
N TYR A 387 -1.69 -16.37 8.84
CA TYR A 387 -2.81 -15.78 8.10
C TYR A 387 -3.27 -16.62 6.92
N THR A 388 -2.31 -17.25 6.23
CA THR A 388 -2.58 -18.00 5.00
C THR A 388 -2.70 -19.50 5.21
N GLY A 389 -2.08 -20.03 6.26
CA GLY A 389 -1.84 -21.47 6.43
C GLY A 389 -0.77 -22.02 5.49
N TRP A 390 -0.17 -21.18 4.66
CA TRP A 390 0.79 -21.57 3.63
C TRP A 390 2.20 -21.74 4.17
N GLN A 391 3.02 -22.51 3.47
CA GLN A 391 4.44 -22.49 3.73
C GLN A 391 5.02 -21.14 3.25
N ALA A 392 5.86 -20.55 4.10
CA ALA A 392 6.68 -19.39 3.77
C ALA A 392 8.14 -19.63 4.15
N VAL A 393 9.08 -19.17 3.35
CA VAL A 393 10.51 -19.13 3.72
C VAL A 393 11.05 -17.73 3.51
N TYR A 394 11.57 -17.15 4.58
CA TYR A 394 12.09 -15.79 4.59
C TYR A 394 13.61 -15.82 4.57
N PHE A 395 14.23 -15.13 3.62
CA PHE A 395 15.68 -15.05 3.48
C PHE A 395 16.15 -13.61 3.72
N ARG A 396 17.08 -13.42 4.65
CA ARG A 396 17.78 -12.15 4.89
C ARG A 396 19.21 -12.29 4.44
N PHE A 397 19.55 -11.59 3.35
CA PHE A 397 20.91 -11.52 2.83
C PHE A 397 21.65 -10.36 3.51
N ASP A 398 22.83 -10.64 4.06
CA ASP A 398 23.73 -9.65 4.65
C ASP A 398 25.05 -9.65 3.89
N ARG A 399 25.42 -8.52 3.27
CA ARG A 399 26.57 -8.37 2.37
C ARG A 399 26.72 -9.56 1.39
N PRO A 400 25.67 -9.90 0.61
CA PRO A 400 25.68 -11.05 -0.28
C PRO A 400 26.81 -10.95 -1.32
N GLN A 401 27.38 -12.09 -1.68
CA GLN A 401 28.32 -12.17 -2.80
C GLN A 401 27.67 -11.66 -4.09
N GLU A 402 28.40 -10.85 -4.85
CA GLU A 402 28.04 -10.43 -6.21
C GLU A 402 27.94 -11.66 -7.14
N GLY A 403 26.95 -11.64 -8.02
CA GLY A 403 26.78 -12.61 -9.08
C GLY A 403 25.42 -13.30 -9.07
N ILE A 404 25.34 -14.45 -9.74
CA ILE A 404 24.10 -15.20 -9.87
C ILE A 404 23.98 -16.19 -8.71
N TRP A 405 22.93 -16.00 -7.94
CA TRP A 405 22.49 -16.96 -6.92
C TRP A 405 21.43 -17.88 -7.51
N SER A 406 21.30 -19.08 -6.94
CA SER A 406 20.26 -20.03 -7.34
C SER A 406 19.52 -20.59 -6.14
N LEU A 407 18.19 -20.52 -6.15
CA LEU A 407 17.32 -21.23 -5.23
C LEU A 407 16.80 -22.50 -5.92
N LEU A 408 17.19 -23.66 -5.42
CA LEU A 408 16.76 -24.96 -5.95
C LEU A 408 15.57 -25.45 -5.15
N VAL A 409 14.43 -25.59 -5.83
CA VAL A 409 13.13 -25.92 -5.25
C VAL A 409 12.78 -27.36 -5.57
N THR A 410 12.48 -28.16 -4.54
CA THR A 410 11.99 -29.54 -4.66
C THR A 410 10.58 -29.61 -4.10
N ASN A 411 9.65 -30.15 -4.88
CA ASN A 411 8.29 -30.43 -4.41
C ASN A 411 8.28 -31.75 -3.61
N ASP A 412 7.81 -31.69 -2.37
CA ASP A 412 7.75 -32.87 -1.49
C ASP A 412 6.47 -33.69 -1.72
N ASP A 413 5.44 -33.10 -2.34
CA ASP A 413 4.18 -33.76 -2.71
C ASP A 413 4.01 -33.84 -4.23
N LYS A 414 4.18 -35.04 -4.79
CA LYS A 414 4.15 -35.28 -6.24
C LYS A 414 2.77 -35.65 -6.77
N ASP A 415 1.78 -35.79 -5.89
CA ASP A 415 0.46 -36.29 -6.22
C ASP A 415 -0.52 -35.15 -6.59
N VAL A 416 -0.10 -33.90 -6.41
CA VAL A 416 -0.89 -32.70 -6.66
C VAL A 416 -0.15 -31.69 -7.54
N ILE A 417 -0.90 -30.82 -8.21
CA ILE A 417 -0.32 -29.64 -8.87
C ILE A 417 0.05 -28.65 -7.78
N SER A 418 1.33 -28.28 -7.73
CA SER A 418 1.88 -27.45 -6.66
C SER A 418 2.45 -26.17 -7.23
N LYS A 419 2.10 -25.02 -6.64
CA LYS A 419 2.55 -23.71 -7.08
C LYS A 419 3.29 -22.99 -5.96
N PHE A 420 4.33 -22.27 -6.33
CA PHE A 420 5.09 -21.41 -5.44
C PHE A 420 5.44 -20.08 -6.10
N HIS A 421 5.73 -19.11 -5.26
CA HIS A 421 6.11 -17.76 -5.61
C HIS A 421 7.40 -17.38 -4.89
N VAL A 422 8.23 -16.59 -5.56
CA VAL A 422 9.38 -15.93 -4.93
C VAL A 422 9.32 -14.45 -5.25
N TRP A 423 9.33 -13.62 -4.22
CA TRP A 423 9.33 -12.16 -4.36
C TRP A 423 10.63 -11.56 -3.80
N LEU A 424 11.17 -10.62 -4.56
CA LEU A 424 12.23 -9.71 -4.14
C LEU A 424 11.60 -8.38 -3.67
N PRO A 425 12.34 -7.54 -2.94
CA PRO A 425 11.84 -6.24 -2.50
C PRO A 425 11.58 -5.35 -3.70
N MET A 426 10.63 -4.43 -3.56
CA MET A 426 10.39 -3.35 -4.52
C MET A 426 11.60 -2.43 -4.65
N GLU A 427 11.68 -1.73 -5.78
CA GLU A 427 12.78 -0.82 -6.10
C GLU A 427 13.01 0.21 -4.98
N GLU A 428 11.94 0.74 -4.39
CA GLU A 428 11.98 1.75 -3.33
C GLU A 428 12.73 1.27 -2.08
N PHE A 429 12.85 -0.04 -1.86
CA PHE A 429 13.56 -0.62 -0.71
C PHE A 429 14.99 -1.05 -1.03
N LEU A 430 15.46 -0.80 -2.24
CA LEU A 430 16.76 -1.26 -2.71
C LEU A 430 17.59 -0.11 -3.24
N LYS A 431 18.86 -0.14 -2.83
CA LYS A 431 19.86 0.77 -3.40
C LYS A 431 20.32 0.33 -4.79
N GLU A 432 20.44 -0.98 -4.98
CA GLU A 432 20.94 -1.59 -6.21
C GLU A 432 19.94 -2.61 -6.74
N ASN A 433 19.86 -2.76 -8.07
CA ASN A 433 18.82 -3.54 -8.72
C ASN A 433 19.10 -5.06 -8.66
N VAL A 434 18.63 -5.73 -7.61
CA VAL A 434 18.60 -7.20 -7.49
C VAL A 434 17.41 -7.74 -8.26
N PHE A 435 17.56 -8.61 -9.26
CA PHE A 435 16.42 -9.07 -10.07
C PHE A 435 16.49 -10.54 -10.47
N PHE A 436 15.34 -11.13 -10.80
CA PHE A 436 15.29 -12.49 -11.34
C PHE A 436 15.73 -12.55 -12.80
N ILE A 437 16.57 -13.53 -13.13
CA ILE A 437 17.02 -13.77 -14.51
C ILE A 437 15.82 -14.12 -15.39
N GLN A 438 14.99 -15.06 -14.94
CA GLN A 438 13.68 -15.33 -15.49
C GLN A 438 12.64 -14.84 -14.50
N SER A 439 11.76 -13.92 -14.90
CA SER A 439 10.74 -13.36 -14.01
C SER A 439 9.34 -13.60 -14.55
N THR A 440 8.35 -13.60 -13.67
CA THR A 440 6.93 -13.63 -14.00
C THR A 440 6.33 -12.22 -13.85
N PRO A 441 5.75 -11.62 -14.91
CA PRO A 441 5.22 -10.25 -14.87
C PRO A 441 3.86 -10.10 -14.16
N PHE A 442 3.28 -11.22 -13.71
CA PHE A 442 1.98 -11.32 -13.05
C PHE A 442 2.14 -11.53 -11.55
N VAL A 443 1.08 -11.33 -10.76
CA VAL A 443 1.10 -11.45 -9.29
C VAL A 443 2.15 -10.51 -8.65
N THR A 444 2.20 -9.27 -9.17
CA THR A 444 3.16 -8.22 -8.77
C THR A 444 2.50 -7.10 -7.97
N MET A 445 1.21 -7.22 -7.64
CA MET A 445 0.45 -6.16 -6.95
C MET A 445 1.02 -5.89 -5.56
N ASN A 446 1.17 -4.62 -5.17
CA ASN A 446 1.63 -4.21 -3.84
C ASN A 446 0.52 -4.38 -2.79
N ALA A 447 0.85 -4.84 -1.58
CA ALA A 447 -0.11 -4.84 -0.49
C ALA A 447 -0.42 -3.38 -0.13
N PRO A 448 -1.68 -3.00 0.16
CA PRO A 448 -2.84 -3.87 0.36
C PRO A 448 -3.75 -4.04 -0.87
N ALA A 449 -3.25 -3.85 -2.09
CA ALA A 449 -4.05 -3.95 -3.32
C ALA A 449 -4.71 -5.33 -3.56
N SER A 450 -4.21 -6.39 -2.90
CA SER A 450 -4.85 -7.70 -2.90
C SER A 450 -6.01 -7.85 -1.91
N ALA A 451 -6.25 -6.87 -1.03
CA ALA A 451 -7.36 -6.89 -0.09
C ALA A 451 -8.73 -6.92 -0.79
N ARG A 452 -9.72 -7.50 -0.10
CA ARG A 452 -11.08 -7.67 -0.62
C ARG A 452 -11.91 -6.41 -0.35
N GLY A 453 -12.88 -6.15 -1.21
CA GLY A 453 -13.85 -5.06 -1.06
C GLY A 453 -13.33 -3.64 -1.31
N ILE A 454 -12.02 -3.44 -1.39
CA ILE A 454 -11.43 -2.15 -1.83
C ILE A 454 -11.38 -2.02 -3.34
N ILE A 455 -11.18 -0.79 -3.82
CA ILE A 455 -11.00 -0.45 -5.23
C ILE A 455 -9.50 -0.40 -5.54
N THR A 456 -9.04 -1.30 -6.39
CA THR A 456 -7.64 -1.43 -6.78
C THR A 456 -7.45 -1.04 -8.24
N VAL A 457 -6.58 -0.06 -8.47
CA VAL A 457 -6.48 0.62 -9.75
C VAL A 457 -5.12 0.38 -10.38
N SER A 458 -5.12 -0.15 -11.59
CA SER A 458 -3.93 -0.23 -12.46
C SER A 458 -3.82 1.00 -13.36
N GLY A 459 -2.70 1.14 -14.06
CA GLY A 459 -2.41 2.32 -14.85
C GLY A 459 -2.47 2.12 -16.36
N TYR A 460 -2.91 3.14 -17.08
CA TYR A 460 -2.72 3.26 -18.53
C TYR A 460 -2.35 4.69 -18.93
N ASP A 461 -1.83 4.84 -20.14
CA ASP A 461 -1.51 6.12 -20.75
C ASP A 461 -2.72 6.66 -21.50
N SER A 462 -3.28 7.80 -21.06
CA SER A 462 -4.44 8.41 -21.71
C SER A 462 -4.16 8.95 -23.11
N ASP A 463 -2.90 9.27 -23.44
CA ASP A 463 -2.56 9.86 -24.74
C ASP A 463 -2.59 8.83 -25.87
N ASN A 464 -2.31 7.55 -25.57
CA ASN A 464 -2.26 6.48 -26.58
C ASN A 464 -3.10 5.23 -26.24
N GLY A 465 -3.73 5.16 -25.07
CA GLY A 465 -4.54 4.03 -24.62
C GLY A 465 -3.75 2.78 -24.23
N GLY A 466 -2.41 2.85 -24.19
CA GLY A 466 -1.53 1.74 -23.86
C GLY A 466 -1.46 1.46 -22.36
N PHE A 467 -1.32 0.19 -21.99
CA PHE A 467 -1.13 -0.22 -20.59
C PHE A 467 0.18 0.36 -20.04
N TYR A 468 0.15 0.93 -18.83
CA TYR A 468 1.35 1.44 -18.17
C TYR A 468 2.27 0.27 -17.81
N LEU A 469 3.43 0.19 -18.47
CA LEU A 469 4.29 -1.00 -18.42
C LEU A 469 4.71 -1.39 -16.99
N GLN A 470 4.92 -0.39 -16.13
CA GLN A 470 5.29 -0.60 -14.73
C GLN A 470 4.11 -0.92 -13.83
N SER A 471 2.86 -0.69 -14.26
CA SER A 471 1.70 -1.06 -13.46
C SER A 471 1.76 -2.54 -13.10
N SER A 472 1.71 -2.83 -11.82
CA SER A 472 1.62 -4.19 -11.30
C SER A 472 0.38 -4.88 -11.86
N ARG A 473 0.52 -6.19 -12.08
CA ARG A 473 -0.47 -7.03 -12.74
C ARG A 473 -0.93 -8.11 -11.77
N GLY A 474 -2.21 -8.41 -11.82
CA GLY A 474 -2.80 -9.51 -11.09
C GLY A 474 -2.61 -10.86 -11.77
N TYR A 475 -3.43 -11.86 -11.45
CA TYR A 475 -4.37 -11.87 -10.32
C TYR A 475 -3.64 -11.89 -8.97
N THR A 476 -4.37 -11.99 -7.86
CA THR A 476 -3.76 -12.31 -6.57
C THR A 476 -3.10 -13.70 -6.63
N SER A 477 -2.27 -14.04 -5.65
CA SER A 477 -1.66 -15.38 -5.57
C SER A 477 -2.69 -16.51 -5.46
N GLU A 478 -3.91 -16.20 -4.97
CA GLU A 478 -5.10 -17.07 -4.94
C GLU A 478 -6.05 -16.86 -6.14
N ASP A 479 -5.56 -16.32 -7.26
CA ASP A 479 -6.35 -16.09 -8.48
C ASP A 479 -7.56 -15.14 -8.30
N GLY A 480 -7.55 -14.33 -7.24
CA GLY A 480 -8.50 -13.25 -6.99
C GLY A 480 -8.43 -12.18 -8.08
N LYS A 481 -9.60 -11.82 -8.62
CA LYS A 481 -9.74 -10.93 -9.78
C LYS A 481 -9.42 -9.47 -9.43
N LYS A 482 -8.14 -9.16 -9.41
CA LYS A 482 -7.53 -7.83 -9.24
C LYS A 482 -6.52 -7.59 -10.39
N PRO A 483 -6.20 -6.35 -10.78
CA PRO A 483 -6.84 -5.09 -10.35
C PRO A 483 -8.33 -5.06 -10.73
N ASP A 484 -9.06 -4.09 -10.20
CA ASP A 484 -10.48 -3.94 -10.49
C ASP A 484 -10.71 -3.32 -11.87
N PHE A 485 -9.93 -2.30 -12.20
CA PHE A 485 -9.89 -1.66 -13.51
C PHE A 485 -8.59 -0.88 -13.67
N ALA A 486 -8.37 -0.30 -14.85
CA ALA A 486 -7.30 0.66 -15.08
C ALA A 486 -7.84 2.10 -15.12
N ALA A 487 -7.04 3.06 -14.67
CA ALA A 487 -7.30 4.50 -14.82
C ALA A 487 -6.05 5.20 -15.39
N PRO A 488 -6.17 6.43 -15.91
CA PRO A 488 -5.01 7.18 -16.39
C PRO A 488 -3.93 7.31 -15.32
N ALA A 489 -2.69 6.99 -15.68
CA ALA A 489 -1.57 6.88 -14.74
C ALA A 489 -0.24 7.40 -15.28
N VAL A 490 -0.19 7.88 -16.52
CA VAL A 490 1.05 8.34 -17.18
C VAL A 490 0.94 9.84 -17.44
N ASP A 491 1.99 10.57 -17.04
CA ASP A 491 2.14 12.02 -17.16
C ASP A 491 0.90 12.80 -16.71
N ILE A 492 0.30 12.36 -15.61
CA ILE A 492 -0.84 13.02 -14.98
C ILE A 492 -0.40 14.39 -14.51
N SER A 493 -0.96 15.42 -15.14
CA SER A 493 -0.63 16.80 -14.86
C SER A 493 -1.05 17.18 -13.44
N THR A 494 -0.18 17.90 -12.74
CA THR A 494 -0.48 18.51 -11.44
C THR A 494 0.10 19.94 -11.40
N PRO A 495 -0.33 20.80 -10.46
CA PRO A 495 0.27 22.12 -10.27
C PRO A 495 1.75 22.05 -9.84
N PHE A 496 2.24 20.86 -9.49
CA PHE A 496 3.62 20.58 -9.06
C PHE A 496 4.43 19.81 -10.12
N GLY A 497 3.95 19.75 -11.36
CA GLY A 497 4.52 18.99 -12.47
C GLY A 497 3.85 17.63 -12.69
N ALA A 498 4.12 17.02 -13.83
CA ALA A 498 3.53 15.73 -14.17
C ALA A 498 4.10 14.59 -13.30
N ARG A 499 3.30 13.55 -13.10
CA ARG A 499 3.67 12.32 -12.38
C ARG A 499 3.12 11.09 -13.10
N SER A 500 3.84 9.99 -12.98
CA SER A 500 3.46 8.70 -13.54
C SER A 500 3.53 7.60 -12.48
N GLY A 501 2.47 6.81 -12.38
CA GLY A 501 2.38 5.68 -11.47
C GLY A 501 0.94 5.36 -11.05
N THR A 502 0.73 4.16 -10.54
CA THR A 502 -0.61 3.69 -10.14
C THR A 502 -1.22 4.45 -8.96
N GLU A 503 -0.41 5.17 -8.19
CA GLU A 503 -0.84 6.14 -7.19
C GLU A 503 -1.62 7.31 -7.81
N THR A 504 -1.22 7.79 -8.98
CA THR A 504 -1.92 8.88 -9.68
C THR A 504 -3.28 8.40 -10.18
N ALA A 505 -3.33 7.16 -10.68
CA ALA A 505 -4.55 6.46 -11.08
C ALA A 505 -5.50 6.28 -9.89
N ALA A 506 -4.96 5.91 -8.72
CA ALA A 506 -5.72 5.76 -7.49
C ALA A 506 -6.26 7.10 -6.98
N ALA A 507 -5.46 8.17 -7.02
CA ALA A 507 -5.89 9.51 -6.63
C ALA A 507 -7.01 10.03 -7.54
N LEU A 508 -6.86 9.91 -8.86
CA LEU A 508 -7.90 10.27 -9.82
C LEU A 508 -9.19 9.49 -9.55
N THR A 509 -9.06 8.17 -9.35
CA THR A 509 -10.20 7.30 -9.02
C THR A 509 -10.85 7.67 -7.70
N ALA A 510 -10.08 8.02 -6.66
CA ALA A 510 -10.61 8.44 -5.37
C ALA A 510 -11.46 9.71 -5.50
N GLY A 511 -11.04 10.67 -6.33
CA GLY A 511 -11.86 11.83 -6.67
C GLY A 511 -13.17 11.43 -7.39
N CYS A 512 -13.10 10.53 -8.36
CA CYS A 512 -14.30 10.02 -9.05
C CYS A 512 -15.25 9.29 -8.09
N VAL A 513 -14.70 8.54 -7.15
CA VAL A 513 -15.46 7.88 -6.08
C VAL A 513 -16.13 8.91 -5.18
N CYS A 514 -15.52 10.05 -4.88
CA CYS A 514 -16.19 11.14 -4.17
C CYS A 514 -17.41 11.66 -4.94
N GLN A 515 -17.32 11.84 -6.26
CA GLN A 515 -18.49 12.26 -7.06
C GLN A 515 -19.62 11.21 -6.99
N LEU A 516 -19.27 9.92 -7.09
CA LEU A 516 -20.25 8.83 -6.99
C LEU A 516 -20.85 8.71 -5.59
N MET A 517 -20.06 8.96 -4.55
CA MET A 517 -20.52 9.00 -3.15
C MET A 517 -21.41 10.22 -2.88
N GLU A 518 -21.17 11.38 -3.51
CA GLU A 518 -22.10 12.52 -3.46
C GLU A 518 -23.45 12.11 -4.05
N TRP A 519 -23.45 11.47 -5.21
CA TRP A 519 -24.68 10.96 -5.81
C TRP A 519 -25.39 9.94 -4.91
N ALA A 520 -24.66 8.95 -4.37
CA ALA A 520 -25.26 7.88 -3.57
C ALA A 520 -25.76 8.38 -2.22
N VAL A 521 -24.89 9.02 -1.43
CA VAL A 521 -25.12 9.32 -0.02
C VAL A 521 -25.69 10.73 0.15
N THR A 522 -24.99 11.75 -0.32
CA THR A 522 -25.37 13.18 -0.11
C THR A 522 -26.70 13.50 -0.79
N ASN A 523 -26.87 13.07 -2.04
CA ASN A 523 -28.11 13.26 -2.80
C ASN A 523 -29.17 12.20 -2.47
N GLY A 524 -28.82 11.17 -1.68
CA GLY A 524 -29.75 10.21 -1.11
C GLY A 524 -30.26 9.12 -2.07
N ASN A 525 -29.57 8.86 -3.18
CA ASN A 525 -29.95 7.86 -4.19
C ASN A 525 -29.66 6.40 -3.75
N ASP A 526 -28.58 6.16 -2.98
CA ASP A 526 -28.31 4.89 -2.28
C ASP A 526 -27.73 5.17 -0.90
N ARG A 527 -28.60 5.12 0.11
CA ARG A 527 -28.22 5.45 1.49
C ARG A 527 -27.38 4.37 2.16
N ASN A 528 -27.38 3.13 1.67
CA ASN A 528 -26.71 2.00 2.30
C ASN A 528 -25.53 1.53 1.45
N VAL A 529 -24.81 2.47 0.86
CA VAL A 529 -23.64 2.18 0.03
C VAL A 529 -22.42 1.91 0.92
N ASP A 530 -21.61 0.94 0.51
CA ASP A 530 -20.32 0.60 1.11
C ASP A 530 -19.27 0.49 -0.01
N GLY A 531 -18.02 0.18 0.34
CA GLY A 531 -16.92 0.07 -0.62
C GLY A 531 -17.20 -0.98 -1.70
N ASN A 532 -17.81 -2.10 -1.32
CA ASN A 532 -18.19 -3.17 -2.26
C ASN A 532 -19.20 -2.70 -3.31
N LYS A 533 -20.25 -1.98 -2.90
CA LYS A 533 -21.26 -1.47 -3.81
C LYS A 533 -20.69 -0.43 -4.77
N ILE A 534 -19.95 0.56 -4.25
CA ILE A 534 -19.28 1.57 -5.09
C ILE A 534 -18.37 0.89 -6.11
N ARG A 535 -17.51 -0.02 -5.65
CA ARG A 535 -16.65 -0.83 -6.52
C ARG A 535 -17.45 -1.50 -7.62
N ASN A 536 -18.53 -2.20 -7.27
CA ASN A 536 -19.35 -2.92 -8.25
C ASN A 536 -20.10 -2.00 -9.23
N TYR A 537 -20.45 -0.77 -8.84
CA TYR A 537 -20.98 0.24 -9.78
C TYR A 537 -19.94 0.59 -10.83
N LEU A 538 -18.71 0.90 -10.41
CA LEU A 538 -17.59 1.18 -11.32
C LEU A 538 -17.27 -0.01 -12.24
N LEU A 539 -17.26 -1.24 -11.71
CA LEU A 539 -17.03 -2.45 -12.52
C LEU A 539 -18.07 -2.62 -13.63
N ARG A 540 -19.33 -2.26 -13.38
CA ARG A 540 -20.41 -2.37 -14.38
C ARG A 540 -20.25 -1.32 -15.48
N GLY A 541 -19.82 -0.12 -15.11
CA GLY A 541 -19.56 1.00 -16.03
C GLY A 541 -18.25 0.89 -16.79
N ALA A 542 -17.27 0.13 -16.30
CA ALA A 542 -15.93 0.03 -16.89
C ALA A 542 -15.98 -0.23 -18.41
N ALA A 543 -15.25 0.60 -19.17
CA ALA A 543 -15.18 0.50 -20.61
C ALA A 543 -14.25 -0.67 -21.01
N ARG A 544 -14.64 -1.43 -22.04
CA ARG A 544 -13.98 -2.69 -22.42
C ARG A 544 -13.62 -2.68 -23.89
N ASP A 545 -12.40 -3.06 -24.19
CA ASP A 545 -11.94 -3.33 -25.55
C ASP A 545 -12.50 -4.68 -26.02
N PRO A 546 -13.31 -4.75 -27.10
CA PRO A 546 -13.82 -6.00 -27.65
C PRO A 546 -12.74 -7.02 -28.05
N GLY A 547 -11.50 -6.57 -28.26
CA GLY A 547 -10.34 -7.43 -28.57
C GLY A 547 -9.73 -8.14 -27.36
N LEU A 548 -10.12 -7.77 -26.12
CA LEU A 548 -9.61 -8.35 -24.90
C LEU A 548 -10.68 -9.16 -24.14
N GLN A 549 -10.23 -10.15 -23.36
CA GLN A 549 -11.12 -10.87 -22.45
C GLN A 549 -11.09 -10.20 -21.07
N TYR A 550 -12.25 -10.11 -20.42
CA TYR A 550 -12.40 -9.50 -19.10
C TYR A 550 -13.10 -10.47 -18.12
N PRO A 551 -12.72 -10.47 -16.83
CA PRO A 551 -11.60 -9.71 -16.30
C PRO A 551 -10.24 -10.29 -16.72
N ASN A 552 -9.22 -9.47 -16.90
CA ASN A 552 -7.83 -9.90 -17.12
C ASN A 552 -6.88 -9.34 -16.05
N ARG A 553 -5.60 -9.68 -16.16
CA ARG A 553 -4.58 -9.44 -15.13
C ARG A 553 -4.03 -8.02 -15.17
N GLU A 554 -4.17 -7.33 -16.30
CA GLU A 554 -3.67 -5.97 -16.55
C GLU A 554 -4.78 -4.95 -16.31
N TRP A 555 -5.88 -5.08 -17.04
CA TRP A 555 -6.97 -4.11 -17.12
C TRP A 555 -8.11 -4.40 -16.15
N GLY A 556 -8.03 -5.46 -15.34
CA GLY A 556 -9.13 -5.85 -14.47
C GLY A 556 -10.40 -6.07 -15.28
N TYR A 557 -11.46 -5.31 -15.01
CA TYR A 557 -12.74 -5.36 -15.72
C TYR A 557 -12.90 -4.32 -16.84
N GLY A 558 -11.89 -3.48 -17.12
CA GLY A 558 -11.94 -2.42 -18.12
C GLY A 558 -11.16 -1.17 -17.71
N THR A 559 -11.40 -0.05 -18.38
CA THR A 559 -10.95 1.28 -17.96
C THR A 559 -12.04 2.01 -17.18
N LEU A 560 -11.63 2.88 -16.25
CA LEU A 560 -12.54 3.76 -15.50
C LEU A 560 -13.34 4.64 -16.47
N ASP A 561 -14.67 4.61 -16.31
CA ASP A 561 -15.60 5.40 -17.13
C ASP A 561 -16.80 5.78 -16.26
N MET A 562 -16.81 7.02 -15.79
CA MET A 562 -17.84 7.52 -14.89
C MET A 562 -19.17 7.76 -15.60
N GLU A 563 -19.16 8.18 -16.87
CA GLU A 563 -20.36 8.35 -17.67
C GLU A 563 -21.10 7.02 -17.81
N LYS A 564 -20.41 5.98 -18.31
CA LYS A 564 -20.99 4.63 -18.42
C LYS A 564 -21.41 4.08 -17.07
N THR A 565 -20.70 4.40 -15.99
CA THR A 565 -21.13 4.00 -14.64
C THR A 565 -22.50 4.57 -14.30
N MET A 566 -22.73 5.86 -14.58
CA MET A 566 -24.02 6.52 -14.36
C MET A 566 -25.10 6.00 -15.30
N GLU A 567 -24.78 5.72 -16.57
CA GLU A 567 -25.69 5.07 -17.53
C GLU A 567 -26.19 3.72 -17.02
N ARG A 568 -25.28 2.87 -16.51
CA ARG A 568 -25.65 1.56 -15.94
C ARG A 568 -26.53 1.69 -14.70
N LEU A 569 -26.32 2.72 -13.88
CA LEU A 569 -27.16 3.01 -12.72
C LEU A 569 -28.55 3.51 -13.14
N ALA A 570 -28.64 4.25 -14.24
CA ALA A 570 -29.91 4.69 -14.82
C ALA A 570 -30.66 3.59 -15.58
N GLY A 571 -30.00 2.46 -15.88
CA GLY A 571 -30.59 1.31 -16.56
C GLY A 571 -30.59 1.43 -18.08
N ILE A 572 -29.63 2.16 -18.64
CA ILE A 572 -29.45 2.37 -20.10
C ILE A 572 -28.19 1.68 -20.66
#